data_AF-A0A7W8B534-F1
#
_entry.id   AF-A0A7W8B534-F1
#
_cell.length_a   1.000
_cell.length_b   1.000
_cell.length_c   1.000
_cell.angle_alpha   90.00
_cell.angle_beta   90.00
_cell.angle_gamma   90.00
#
_symmetry.space_group_name_H-M   'P 1'
#
loop_
_entity.id
_entity.type
_entity.pdbx_description
1 polymer ?
#
loop_
_entity_poly.entity_id
_entity_poly.type
_entity_poly.pdbx_seq_one_letter_code
_entity_poly.pdbx_strand_id
1 'polypeptide(L)'
;MRQFTAGLDARDAALPTWLGQLTTSRLPALTGLAKALREDQPAVIQEITTAFNSGVNDDRICHLQLQKRIMDGRAGVPLLRHRMILLALLRRHYQ
;
A
#
# COMPACT_ATOMS: atom_id res chain seq x y z
N MET A 1 14.51 -3.97 -4.22
CA MET A 1 13.93 -3.55 -2.92
C MET A 1 14.84 -2.68 -2.08
N ARG A 2 16.10 -3.04 -1.79
CA ARG A 2 17.00 -2.19 -0.97
C ARG A 2 17.20 -0.75 -1.49
N GLN A 3 17.25 -0.58 -2.81
CA GLN A 3 17.37 0.76 -3.43
C GLN A 3 16.09 1.59 -3.31
N PHE A 4 14.92 0.93 -3.26
CA PHE A 4 13.64 1.59 -3.06
C PHE A 4 13.49 2.04 -1.60
N THR A 5 13.80 1.17 -0.64
CA THR A 5 13.79 1.52 0.79
C THR A 5 14.76 2.66 1.09
N ALA A 6 15.98 2.64 0.52
CA ALA A 6 16.93 3.73 0.66
C ALA A 6 16.41 5.07 0.07
N GLY A 7 15.65 5.02 -1.02
CA GLY A 7 15.01 6.21 -1.61
C GLY A 7 13.85 6.75 -0.76
N LEU A 8 13.09 5.87 -0.10
CA LEU A 8 12.06 6.25 0.86
C LEU A 8 12.65 6.86 2.14
N ASP A 9 13.74 6.28 2.66
CA ASP A 9 14.42 6.75 3.87
C ASP A 9 15.07 8.13 3.66
N ALA A 10 15.58 8.40 2.46
CA ALA A 10 16.15 9.68 2.10
C ALA A 10 15.09 10.78 1.84
N ARG A 11 13.81 10.41 1.62
CA ARG A 11 12.73 11.30 1.15
C ARG A 11 13.11 12.13 -0.09
N ASP A 12 13.98 11.59 -0.95
CA ASP A 12 14.75 12.39 -1.92
C ASP A 12 14.66 11.89 -3.37
N ALA A 13 15.13 12.76 -4.28
CA ALA A 13 15.15 12.79 -5.74
C ALA A 13 15.71 11.54 -6.48
N ALA A 14 15.92 10.42 -5.80
CA ALA A 14 16.35 9.16 -6.41
C ALA A 14 15.20 8.41 -7.13
N LEU A 15 13.94 8.76 -6.85
CA LEU A 15 12.76 8.08 -7.42
C LEU A 15 12.73 8.11 -8.96
N PRO A 16 12.93 9.26 -9.66
CA PRO A 16 12.95 9.29 -11.12
C PRO A 16 14.06 8.43 -11.74
N THR A 17 15.25 8.45 -11.14
CA THR A 17 16.41 7.65 -11.58
C THR A 17 16.12 6.16 -11.42
N TRP A 18 15.54 5.76 -10.29
CA TRP A 18 15.16 4.37 -10.04
C TRP A 18 14.04 3.89 -10.99
N LEU A 19 13.02 4.72 -11.25
CA LEU A 19 11.98 4.43 -12.24
C LEU A 19 12.58 4.28 -13.66
N GLY A 20 13.61 5.08 -13.99
CA GLY A 20 14.40 4.93 -15.21
C GLY A 20 15.02 3.54 -15.34
N GLN A 21 15.68 3.06 -14.29
CA GLN A 21 16.29 1.71 -14.25
C GLN A 21 15.25 0.58 -14.38
N LEU A 22 14.07 0.74 -13.79
CA LEU A 22 12.99 -0.25 -13.93
C LEU A 22 12.45 -0.30 -15.37
N THR A 23 12.44 0.82 -16.07
CA THR A 23 11.92 0.91 -17.44
C THR A 23 12.87 0.27 -18.45
N THR A 24 14.17 0.35 -18.20
CA THR A 24 15.19 -0.32 -19.01
C THR A 24 15.34 -1.81 -18.67
N SER A 25 14.65 -2.29 -17.63
CA SER A 25 14.60 -3.72 -17.34
C SER A 25 13.88 -4.48 -18.45
N ARG A 26 14.38 -5.66 -18.81
CA ARG A 26 13.72 -6.56 -19.77
C ARG A 26 12.56 -7.34 -19.15
N LEU A 27 12.04 -6.89 -18.01
CA LEU A 27 10.97 -7.56 -17.26
C LEU A 27 9.68 -6.76 -17.41
N PRO A 28 8.69 -7.24 -18.19
CA PRO A 28 7.46 -6.51 -18.48
C PRO A 28 6.72 -6.03 -17.23
N ALA A 29 6.74 -6.83 -16.15
CA ALA A 29 6.13 -6.47 -14.87
C ALA A 29 6.78 -5.22 -14.23
N LEU A 30 8.11 -5.11 -14.33
CA LEU A 30 8.84 -3.96 -13.77
C LEU A 30 8.70 -2.72 -14.66
N THR A 31 8.68 -2.88 -15.97
CA THR A 31 8.39 -1.80 -16.91
C THR A 31 6.96 -1.27 -16.70
N GLY A 32 5.98 -2.15 -16.51
CA GLY A 32 4.60 -1.81 -16.20
C GLY A 32 4.46 -1.08 -14.85
N LEU A 33 5.14 -1.57 -13.81
CA LEU A 33 5.19 -0.89 -12.51
C LEU A 33 5.79 0.52 -12.63
N ALA A 34 6.89 0.67 -13.37
CA ALA A 34 7.52 1.97 -13.55
C ALA A 34 6.63 2.95 -14.31
N LYS A 35 5.81 2.47 -15.24
CA LYS A 35 4.82 3.28 -15.95
C LYS A 35 3.72 3.75 -14.99
N ALA A 36 3.12 2.83 -14.23
CA ALA A 36 2.06 3.15 -13.26
C ALA A 36 2.54 4.17 -12.21
N LEU A 37 3.73 3.97 -11.64
CA LEU A 37 4.31 4.90 -10.66
C LEU A 37 4.66 6.28 -11.25
N ARG A 38 4.91 6.38 -12.57
CA ARG A 38 5.09 7.68 -13.23
C ARG A 38 3.77 8.39 -13.47
N GLU A 39 2.72 7.66 -13.81
CA GLU A 39 1.37 8.22 -13.97
C GLU A 39 0.87 8.81 -12.64
N ASP A 40 1.14 8.12 -11.53
CA ASP A 40 0.77 8.56 -10.17
C ASP A 40 1.89 9.33 -9.43
N GLN A 41 2.90 9.83 -10.16
CA GLN A 41 4.08 10.46 -9.57
C GLN A 41 3.79 11.55 -8.52
N PRO A 42 2.82 12.47 -8.73
CA PRO A 42 2.51 13.48 -7.71
C PRO A 42 2.05 12.88 -6.38
N ALA A 43 1.23 11.82 -6.43
CA ALA A 43 0.74 11.14 -5.24
C ALA A 43 1.88 10.40 -4.51
N VAL A 44 2.75 9.72 -5.28
CA VAL A 44 3.92 9.02 -4.73
C VAL A 44 4.88 10.00 -4.05
N ILE A 45 5.15 11.16 -4.66
CA ILE A 45 6.00 12.20 -4.05
C ILE A 45 5.35 12.72 -2.76
N GLN A 46 4.04 13.00 -2.78
CA GLN A 46 3.33 13.46 -1.59
C GLN A 46 3.41 12.44 -0.43
N GLU A 47 3.23 11.15 -0.74
CA GLU A 47 3.29 10.07 0.23
C GLU A 47 4.68 9.89 0.87
N ILE A 48 5.75 10.13 0.09
CA ILE A 48 7.14 10.02 0.56
C ILE A 48 7.58 11.28 1.33
N THR A 49 7.22 12.46 0.82
CA THR A 49 7.71 13.73 1.37
C THR A 49 6.92 14.17 2.59
N THR A 50 5.61 13.87 2.67
CA THR A 50 4.74 14.36 3.75
C THR A 50 4.48 13.29 4.82
N ALA A 51 3.94 13.70 5.96
CA ALA A 51 3.46 12.76 6.98
C ALA A 51 2.10 12.12 6.62
N PHE A 52 1.47 12.57 5.53
CA PHE A 52 0.19 12.05 5.06
C PHE A 52 0.44 10.92 4.06
N ASN A 53 0.29 9.68 4.52
CA ASN A 53 0.38 8.47 3.71
C ASN A 53 -0.90 7.62 3.85
N SER A 54 -1.10 6.71 2.92
CA SER A 54 -2.28 5.83 2.92
C SER A 54 -2.13 4.62 3.86
N GLY A 55 -0.98 4.46 4.53
CA GLY A 55 -0.62 3.23 5.25
C GLY A 55 -1.62 2.78 6.31
N VAL A 56 -2.20 3.71 7.08
CA VAL A 56 -3.25 3.37 8.08
C VAL A 56 -4.53 2.87 7.40
N ASN A 57 -4.88 3.41 6.24
CA ASN A 57 -6.04 2.97 5.49
C ASN A 57 -5.78 1.62 4.81
N ASP A 58 -4.59 1.44 4.24
CA ASP A 58 -4.18 0.21 3.58
C ASP A 58 -4.11 -0.97 4.55
N ASP A 59 -3.61 -0.76 5.77
CA ASP A 59 -3.65 -1.78 6.82
C ASP A 59 -5.09 -2.20 7.16
N ARG A 60 -6.01 -1.23 7.30
CA ARG A 60 -7.43 -1.49 7.57
C ARG A 60 -8.09 -2.27 6.43
N ILE A 61 -7.78 -1.91 5.18
CA ILE A 61 -8.27 -2.61 3.98
C ILE A 61 -7.70 -4.04 3.94
N CYS A 62 -6.40 -4.21 4.18
CA CYS A 62 -5.76 -5.51 4.23
C CYS A 62 -6.39 -6.41 5.29
N HIS A 63 -6.65 -5.87 6.48
CA HIS A 63 -7.34 -6.58 7.54
C HIS A 63 -8.79 -6.96 7.15
N LEU A 64 -9.52 -6.06 6.49
CA LEU A 64 -10.86 -6.36 5.96
C LEU A 64 -10.80 -7.51 4.94
N GLN A 65 -9.87 -7.44 3.98
CA GLN A 65 -9.67 -8.46 2.96
C GLN A 65 -9.32 -9.82 3.58
N LEU A 66 -8.46 -9.83 4.60
CA LEU A 66 -8.13 -11.04 5.37
C LEU A 66 -9.39 -11.64 6.02
N GLN A 67 -10.20 -10.83 6.70
CA GLN A 67 -11.44 -11.33 7.31
C GLN A 67 -12.39 -11.92 6.26
N LYS A 68 -12.53 -11.27 5.10
CA LYS A 68 -13.34 -11.81 3.99
C LYS A 68 -12.80 -13.15 3.48
N ARG A 69 -11.48 -13.31 3.38
CA ARG A 69 -10.83 -14.56 2.94
C ARG A 69 -10.97 -15.69 3.96
N ILE A 70 -10.85 -15.40 5.26
CA ILE A 70 -11.09 -16.39 6.34
C ILE A 70 -12.55 -16.88 6.31
N MET A 71 -13.47 -16.04 5.83
CA MET A 71 -14.89 -16.38 5.67
C MET A 71 -15.21 -16.98 4.29
N ASP A 72 -14.23 -17.53 3.58
CA ASP A 72 -14.39 -18.17 2.27
C ASP A 72 -15.03 -17.26 1.21
N GLY A 73 -14.88 -15.93 1.36
CA GLY A 73 -15.49 -14.95 0.47
C GLY A 73 -17.01 -14.79 0.60
N ARG A 74 -17.67 -15.59 1.45
CA ARG A 74 -19.14 -15.63 1.60
C ARG A 74 -19.72 -14.47 2.42
N ALA A 75 -18.87 -13.73 3.11
CA ALA A 75 -19.28 -12.59 3.90
C ALA A 75 -19.61 -11.38 3.02
N GLY A 76 -20.89 -11.04 2.95
CA GLY A 76 -21.35 -9.76 2.39
C GLY A 76 -20.98 -8.57 3.29
N VAL A 77 -21.19 -7.35 2.77
CA VAL A 77 -20.86 -6.10 3.48
C VAL A 77 -21.44 -6.02 4.90
N PRO A 78 -22.70 -6.40 5.19
CA PRO A 78 -23.24 -6.33 6.55
C PRO A 78 -22.47 -7.20 7.56
N LEU A 79 -22.07 -8.40 7.14
CA LEU A 79 -21.37 -9.36 8.00
C LEU A 79 -19.92 -8.94 8.25
N LEU A 80 -19.25 -8.44 7.21
CA LEU A 80 -17.90 -7.87 7.33
C LEU A 80 -17.90 -6.65 8.25
N ARG A 81 -18.90 -5.77 8.12
CA ARG A 81 -19.05 -4.60 8.99
C ARG A 81 -19.18 -5.01 10.46
N HIS A 82 -20.07 -5.95 10.76
CA HIS A 82 -20.28 -6.42 12.13
C HIS A 82 -18.98 -6.98 12.73
N ARG A 83 -18.30 -7.86 11.98
CA ARG A 83 -17.04 -8.47 12.42
C ARG A 83 -15.91 -7.45 12.60
N MET A 84 -15.80 -6.46 11.72
CA MET A 84 -14.80 -5.40 11.86
C MET A 84 -15.06 -4.50 13.07
N ILE A 85 -16.32 -4.19 13.39
CA ILE A 85 -16.67 -3.43 14.60
C ILE A 85 -16.24 -4.22 15.84
N LEU A 86 -16.53 -5.52 15.91
CA LEU A 86 -16.10 -6.38 17.01
C LEU A 86 -14.57 -6.41 17.17
N LEU A 87 -13.84 -6.57 16.06
CA LEU A 87 -12.37 -6.58 16.08
C LEU A 87 -11.79 -5.21 16.47
N ALA A 88 -12.43 -4.11 16.07
CA ALA A 88 -12.04 -2.77 16.49
C ALA A 88 -12.27 -2.54 17.99
N LEU A 89 -13.37 -3.05 18.55
CA LEU A 89 -13.65 -2.99 19.98
C LEU A 89 -12.62 -3.81 20.77
N LEU A 90 -12.34 -5.04 20.34
CA LEU A 90 -11.33 -5.89 20.98
C LEU A 90 -9.95 -5.21 20.97
N ARG A 91 -9.52 -4.64 19.85
CA ARG A 91 -8.23 -3.91 19.78
C ARG A 91 -8.14 -2.78 20.79
N ARG A 92 -9.22 -2.04 21.03
CA ARG A 92 -9.25 -0.95 22.01
C ARG A 92 -9.16 -1.44 23.46
N HIS A 93 -9.58 -2.67 23.74
CA HIS A 93 -9.55 -3.25 25.09
C HIS A 93 -8.19 -3.88 25.45
N TYR A 94 -7.37 -4.21 24.45
CA TYR A 94 -6.06 -4.85 24.63
C TYR A 94 -4.88 -3.94 24.27
N GLN A 95 -5.13 -2.63 24.06
CA GLN A 95 -4.12 -1.58 23.99
C GLN A 95 -4.08 -0.79 25.29
#